data_AF-A0A535KB63-F1
#
_entry.id   AF-A0A535KB63-F1
#
_cell.length_a   1.000
_cell.length_b   1.000
_cell.length_c   1.000
_cell.angle_alpha   90.00
_cell.angle_beta   90.00
_cell.angle_gamma   90.00
#
_symmetry.space_group_name_H-M   'P 1'
#
loop_
_entity.id
_entity.type
_entity.pdbx_description
1 polymer ?
#
loop_
_entity_poly.entity_id
_entity_poly.type
_entity_poly.pdbx_seq_one_letter_code
_entity_poly.pdbx_strand_id
1 'polypeptide(L)'
;MVAHMTTARDLMAVMKTAHVHCRPGGAALFVPDEMRETFVPSTDHGGYDTEKRSLRYVQWVTDPDPKDTTVQVDFGFLLKDSRGRVRMVHERQNHGLFARAEWMRMLRRAGFTPSIVSDKTIRDVFLGRRRLDSAPLTPGVRNPGRRSARLTPDMRKRARRRSAADLRE
;
A
#
# COMPACT_ATOMS: atom_id res chain seq x y z
N MET A 1 -5.06 11.40 2.69
CA MET A 1 -4.39 10.22 2.08
C MET A 1 -3.11 9.88 2.82
N VAL A 2 -2.62 8.63 2.76
CA VAL A 2 -1.30 8.25 3.32
C VAL A 2 -0.14 9.04 2.71
N ALA A 3 -0.32 9.60 1.50
CA ALA A 3 0.62 10.53 0.89
C ALA A 3 0.93 11.76 1.76
N HIS A 4 0.06 12.20 2.69
CA HIS A 4 0.37 13.33 3.57
C HIS A 4 1.28 12.97 4.76
N MET A 5 1.66 11.70 4.90
CA MET A 5 2.69 11.34 5.87
C MET A 5 4.02 11.74 5.26
N THR A 6 4.61 12.85 5.68
CA THR A 6 5.85 13.38 5.08
C THR A 6 7.10 12.97 5.83
N THR A 7 6.94 12.43 7.05
CA THR A 7 8.05 11.92 7.86
C THR A 7 7.88 10.44 8.22
N ALA A 8 8.99 9.77 8.54
CA ALA A 8 8.95 8.41 9.07
C ALA A 8 8.15 8.30 10.39
N ARG A 9 8.05 9.40 11.16
CA ARG A 9 7.23 9.46 12.38
C ARG A 9 5.75 9.41 12.04
N ASP A 10 5.31 10.17 11.04
CA ASP A 10 3.91 10.18 10.60
C ASP A 10 3.52 8.81 10.05
N LEU A 11 4.41 8.22 9.25
CA LEU A 11 4.23 6.88 8.70
C LEU A 11 4.09 5.82 9.80
N MET A 12 4.92 5.91 10.85
CA MET A 12 4.79 5.05 12.03
C MET A 12 3.47 5.28 12.78
N ALA A 13 3.05 6.53 12.95
CA ALA A 13 1.86 6.87 13.70
C ALA A 13 0.59 6.33 13.03
N VAL A 14 0.47 6.49 11.71
CA VAL A 14 -0.68 5.94 10.97
C VAL A 14 -0.69 4.42 10.97
N MET A 15 0.48 3.76 10.84
CA MET A 15 0.57 2.31 10.87
C MET A 15 0.26 1.73 12.26
N LYS A 16 0.72 2.36 13.35
CA LYS A 16 0.35 1.97 14.71
C LYS A 16 -1.15 2.12 14.96
N THR A 17 -1.73 3.22 14.50
CA THR A 17 -3.17 3.45 14.58
C THR A 17 -3.92 2.34 13.86
N ALA A 18 -3.55 2.07 12.61
CA ALA A 18 -4.12 0.97 11.84
C ALA A 18 -3.97 -0.39 12.55
N HIS A 19 -2.82 -0.65 13.19
CA HIS A 19 -2.58 -1.90 13.91
C HIS A 19 -3.51 -2.11 15.09
N VAL A 20 -3.69 -1.07 15.93
CA VAL A 20 -4.57 -1.12 17.10
C VAL A 20 -6.02 -1.40 16.69
N HIS A 21 -6.47 -0.83 15.57
CA HIS A 21 -7.83 -1.01 15.05
C HIS A 21 -7.99 -2.25 14.15
N CYS A 22 -6.91 -2.89 13.72
CA CYS A 22 -6.97 -4.10 12.91
C CYS A 22 -7.22 -5.30 13.83
N ARG A 23 -8.30 -6.06 13.62
CA ARG A 23 -8.55 -7.29 14.38
C ARG A 23 -7.42 -8.32 14.19
N PRO A 24 -7.17 -9.22 15.16
CA PRO A 24 -6.28 -10.35 14.96
C PRO A 24 -6.66 -11.17 13.72
N GLY A 25 -5.66 -11.55 12.91
CA GLY A 25 -5.87 -12.19 11.60
C GLY A 25 -6.38 -11.26 10.49
N GLY A 26 -6.67 -9.99 10.80
CA GLY A 26 -7.05 -8.97 9.83
C GLY A 26 -5.88 -8.42 9.03
N ALA A 27 -6.17 -7.54 8.08
CA ALA A 27 -5.17 -6.81 7.31
C ALA A 27 -5.49 -5.32 7.20
N ALA A 28 -4.45 -4.50 7.13
CA ALA A 28 -4.51 -3.09 6.78
C ALA A 28 -3.83 -2.87 5.43
N LEU A 29 -4.42 -2.04 4.56
CA LEU A 29 -3.90 -1.72 3.24
C LEU A 29 -3.45 -0.26 3.20
N PHE A 30 -2.30 -0.02 2.59
CA PHE A 30 -1.74 1.31 2.37
C PHE A 30 -1.36 1.44 0.90
N VAL A 31 -1.86 2.49 0.25
CA VAL A 31 -1.63 2.75 -1.17
C VAL A 31 -0.98 4.13 -1.29
N PRO A 32 0.35 4.22 -1.44
CA PRO A 32 1.00 5.48 -1.73
C PRO A 32 0.66 5.94 -3.14
N ASP A 33 0.65 7.27 -3.33
CA ASP A 33 0.52 7.83 -4.67
C ASP A 33 1.81 7.68 -5.47
N GLU A 34 2.93 8.02 -4.82
CA GLU A 34 4.27 7.98 -5.41
C GLU A 34 5.22 7.13 -4.55
N MET A 35 6.20 6.53 -5.22
CA MET A 35 7.21 5.67 -4.61
C MET A 35 8.60 6.10 -5.07
N ARG A 36 9.57 6.14 -4.16
CA ARG A 36 10.93 6.61 -4.48
C ARG A 36 11.56 5.89 -5.65
N GLU A 37 11.30 4.59 -5.80
CA GLU A 37 11.86 3.77 -6.87
C GLU A 37 11.26 4.01 -8.25
N THR A 38 10.04 4.54 -8.33
CA THR A 38 9.29 4.68 -9.60
C THR A 38 8.88 6.11 -9.90
N PHE A 39 9.25 7.05 -9.03
CA PHE A 39 8.87 8.44 -9.17
C PHE A 39 9.46 9.06 -10.44
N VAL A 40 8.58 9.71 -11.19
CA VAL A 40 8.93 10.55 -12.33
C VAL A 40 8.11 11.83 -12.18
N PRO A 41 8.75 13.02 -12.17
CA PRO A 41 8.02 14.28 -12.18
C PRO A 41 6.99 14.29 -13.29
N SER A 42 5.78 14.76 -12.98
CA SER A 42 4.64 14.63 -13.88
C SER A 42 3.80 15.90 -13.86
N THR A 43 3.04 16.06 -14.94
CA THR A 43 1.98 17.07 -15.03
C THR A 43 0.70 16.33 -15.37
N ASP A 44 -0.34 16.57 -14.59
CA ASP A 44 -1.68 16.08 -14.88
C ASP A 44 -2.64 17.25 -15.03
N HIS A 45 -3.74 17.03 -15.71
CA HIS A 45 -4.80 18.01 -15.82
C HIS A 45 -6.13 17.30 -16.03
N GLY A 46 -7.19 17.98 -15.63
CA GLY A 46 -8.51 17.42 -15.77
C GLY A 46 -9.57 18.42 -15.44
N GLY A 47 -10.75 17.89 -15.22
CA GLY A 47 -11.90 18.70 -14.92
C GLY A 47 -13.19 17.96 -15.15
N TYR A 48 -14.26 18.59 -14.70
CA TYR A 48 -15.59 18.07 -14.86
C TYR A 48 -16.58 19.23 -14.98
N ASP A 49 -17.58 19.03 -15.83
CA ASP A 49 -18.66 19.98 -16.05
C ASP A 49 -19.98 19.40 -15.57
N THR A 50 -20.76 20.26 -14.96
CA THR A 50 -22.18 20.05 -14.67
C THR A 50 -22.96 21.20 -15.27
N GLU A 51 -24.29 21.08 -15.31
CA GLU A 51 -25.16 22.18 -15.76
C GLU A 51 -24.95 23.48 -14.98
N LYS A 52 -24.55 23.39 -13.71
CA LYS A 52 -24.47 24.55 -12.80
C LYS A 52 -23.05 25.01 -12.52
N ARG A 53 -22.03 24.19 -12.72
CA ARG A 53 -20.63 24.48 -12.34
C ARG A 53 -19.66 23.73 -13.21
N SER A 54 -18.49 24.33 -13.45
CA SER A 54 -17.35 23.70 -14.13
C SER A 54 -16.10 23.78 -13.29
N LEU A 55 -15.25 22.76 -13.37
CA LEU A 55 -13.91 22.76 -12.82
C LEU A 55 -12.91 22.37 -13.92
N ARG A 56 -11.79 23.09 -13.97
CA ARG A 56 -10.56 22.62 -14.63
C ARG A 56 -9.43 22.68 -13.62
N TYR A 57 -8.51 21.72 -13.68
CA TYR A 57 -7.29 21.74 -12.90
C TYR A 57 -6.09 21.41 -13.77
N VAL A 58 -4.94 21.97 -13.39
CA VAL A 58 -3.61 21.49 -13.75
C VAL A 58 -2.86 21.17 -12.46
N GLN A 59 -2.06 20.12 -12.48
CA GLN A 59 -1.28 19.64 -11.37
C GLN A 59 0.16 19.41 -11.82
N TRP A 60 1.13 19.80 -11.00
CA TRP A 60 2.52 19.36 -11.11
C TRP A 60 2.92 18.55 -9.89
N VAL A 61 3.68 17.48 -10.11
CA VAL A 61 4.37 16.76 -9.05
C VAL A 61 5.87 16.86 -9.32
N THR A 62 6.63 17.41 -8.38
CA THR A 62 8.07 17.64 -8.52
C THR A 62 8.82 17.19 -7.28
N ASP A 63 10.10 16.83 -7.45
CA ASP A 63 11.03 16.53 -6.36
C ASP A 63 12.13 17.61 -6.35
N PRO A 64 11.95 18.71 -5.58
CA PRO A 64 12.92 19.80 -5.54
C PRO A 64 14.19 19.45 -4.75
N ASP A 65 14.13 18.51 -3.80
CA ASP A 65 15.28 17.99 -3.06
C ASP A 65 15.29 16.45 -3.04
N PRO A 66 15.95 15.81 -4.02
CA PRO A 66 15.92 14.36 -4.16
C PRO A 66 16.58 13.60 -3.00
N LYS A 67 17.26 14.29 -2.07
CA LYS A 67 17.88 13.70 -0.89
C LYS A 67 16.90 13.50 0.27
N ASP A 68 15.75 14.16 0.25
CA ASP A 68 14.76 14.06 1.32
C ASP A 68 13.81 12.86 1.10
N THR A 69 12.60 12.88 1.67
CA THR A 69 11.58 11.84 1.44
C THR A 69 10.25 12.45 1.05
N THR A 70 10.24 13.53 0.29
CA THR A 70 9.01 14.23 -0.09
C THR A 70 8.99 14.67 -1.54
N VAL A 71 7.78 14.86 -2.06
CA VAL A 71 7.53 15.53 -3.34
C VAL A 71 6.56 16.67 -3.11
N GLN A 72 6.75 17.72 -3.90
CA GLN A 72 5.86 18.86 -3.92
C GLN A 72 4.77 18.63 -4.96
N VAL A 73 3.53 18.94 -4.59
CA VAL A 73 2.37 18.87 -5.47
C VAL A 73 1.72 20.24 -5.55
N ASP A 74 1.73 20.85 -6.73
CA ASP A 74 1.07 22.14 -6.99
C ASP A 74 -0.18 21.92 -7.82
N PHE A 75 -1.30 22.50 -7.39
CA PHE A 75 -2.54 22.55 -8.14
C PHE A 75 -2.90 23.98 -8.53
N GLY A 76 -3.31 24.18 -9.78
CA GLY A 76 -4.05 25.35 -10.23
C GLY A 76 -5.47 24.96 -10.62
N PHE A 77 -6.47 25.51 -9.96
CA PHE A 77 -7.90 25.26 -10.23
C PHE A 77 -8.56 26.49 -10.88
N LEU A 78 -9.36 26.26 -11.92
CA LEU A 78 -10.31 27.21 -12.48
C LEU A 78 -11.73 26.72 -12.15
N LEU A 79 -12.45 27.51 -11.38
CA LEU A 79 -13.78 27.18 -10.86
C LEU A 79 -14.81 28.14 -11.45
N LYS A 80 -15.73 27.64 -12.28
CA LYS A 80 -16.81 28.42 -12.88
C LYS A 80 -18.12 28.16 -12.15
N ASP A 81 -18.78 29.21 -11.67
CA ASP A 81 -20.09 29.13 -11.02
C ASP A 81 -21.26 29.14 -12.04
N SER A 82 -22.49 29.03 -11.54
CA SER A 82 -23.70 28.97 -12.37
C SER A 82 -24.04 30.28 -13.07
N ARG A 83 -23.38 31.39 -12.68
CA ARG A 83 -23.49 32.69 -13.32
C ARG A 83 -22.38 32.91 -14.35
N GLY A 84 -21.57 31.89 -14.62
CA GLY A 84 -20.43 31.96 -15.52
C GLY A 84 -19.20 32.65 -14.93
N ARG A 85 -19.21 33.04 -13.65
CA ARG A 85 -18.04 33.69 -13.04
C ARG A 85 -16.96 32.66 -12.77
N VAL A 86 -15.74 32.98 -13.18
CA VAL A 86 -14.56 32.11 -12.98
C VAL A 86 -13.71 32.65 -11.84
N ARG A 87 -13.28 31.75 -10.95
CA ARG A 87 -12.29 32.01 -9.91
C ARG A 87 -11.12 31.05 -10.05
N MET A 88 -9.91 31.58 -9.94
CA MET A 88 -8.69 30.79 -9.87
C MET A 88 -8.30 30.53 -8.42
N VAL A 89 -7.85 29.31 -8.11
CA VAL A 89 -7.32 28.92 -6.81
C VAL A 89 -6.00 28.17 -7.03
N HIS A 90 -5.01 28.46 -6.22
CA HIS A 90 -3.77 27.68 -6.17
C HIS A 90 -3.68 26.98 -4.81
N GLU A 91 -3.18 25.75 -4.84
CA GLU A 91 -2.86 24.97 -3.64
C GLU A 91 -1.50 24.31 -3.82
N ARG A 92 -0.68 24.33 -2.77
CA ARG A 92 0.58 23.61 -2.71
C ARG A 92 0.54 22.63 -1.56
N GLN A 93 0.85 21.37 -1.86
CA GLN A 93 0.89 20.27 -0.91
C GLN A 93 2.29 19.66 -0.88
N ASN A 94 2.62 19.04 0.26
CA ASN A 94 3.81 18.22 0.39
C ASN A 94 3.39 16.78 0.67
N HIS A 95 3.90 15.83 -0.12
CA HIS A 95 3.56 14.41 -0.04
C HIS A 95 4.81 13.58 0.24
N GLY A 96 4.66 12.48 0.98
CA GLY A 96 5.75 11.55 1.29
C GLY A 96 6.15 10.70 0.09
N LEU A 97 7.45 10.60 -0.14
CA LEU A 97 8.12 9.80 -1.17
C LEU A 97 9.08 8.78 -0.52
N PHE A 98 8.49 7.78 0.15
CA PHE A 98 9.26 6.75 0.81
C PHE A 98 9.62 5.61 -0.13
N ALA A 99 10.80 5.04 0.07
CA ALA A 99 11.20 3.79 -0.57
C ALA A 99 10.38 2.61 -0.04
N ARG A 100 10.20 1.59 -0.87
CA ARG A 100 9.54 0.32 -0.54
C ARG A 100 10.11 -0.34 0.71
N ALA A 101 11.42 -0.30 0.86
CA ALA A 101 12.11 -0.83 2.04
C ALA A 101 11.63 -0.15 3.33
N GLU A 102 11.36 1.15 3.28
CA GLU A 102 10.92 1.95 4.43
C GLU A 102 9.49 1.60 4.85
N TRP A 103 8.57 1.47 3.88
CA TRP A 103 7.21 0.97 4.13
C TRP A 103 7.22 -0.39 4.83
N MET A 104 7.99 -1.34 4.29
CA MET A 104 8.09 -2.68 4.84
C MET A 104 8.71 -2.68 6.25
N ARG A 105 9.71 -1.82 6.48
CA ARG A 105 10.36 -1.65 7.79
C ARG A 105 9.39 -1.07 8.81
N MET A 106 8.64 -0.02 8.46
CA MET A 106 7.69 0.63 9.37
C MET A 106 6.51 -0.28 9.72
N LEU A 107 5.96 -1.03 8.75
CA LEU A 107 4.89 -1.99 9.01
C LEU A 107 5.33 -3.09 10.00
N ARG A 108 6.54 -3.63 9.86
CA ARG A 108 7.11 -4.57 10.84
C ARG A 108 7.20 -3.95 12.23
N ARG A 109 7.76 -2.74 12.31
CA ARG A 109 7.89 -2.02 13.59
C ARG A 109 6.53 -1.68 14.23
N ALA A 110 5.49 -1.50 13.44
CA ALA A 110 4.12 -1.30 13.92
C ALA A 110 3.43 -2.58 14.39
N GLY A 111 4.04 -3.76 14.19
CA GLY A 111 3.51 -5.05 14.64
C GLY A 111 2.82 -5.88 13.55
N PHE A 112 2.85 -5.43 12.28
CA PHE A 112 2.31 -6.18 11.16
C PHE A 112 3.33 -7.17 10.59
N THR A 113 2.82 -8.22 9.92
CA THR A 113 3.58 -9.02 8.96
C THR A 113 3.33 -8.43 7.57
N PRO A 114 4.30 -7.71 6.97
CA PRO A 114 4.03 -6.99 5.74
C PRO A 114 4.21 -7.85 4.49
N SER A 115 3.48 -7.51 3.44
CA SER A 115 3.67 -7.98 2.07
C SER A 115 3.31 -6.87 1.09
N ILE A 116 3.73 -7.01 -0.16
CA ILE A 116 3.39 -6.09 -1.24
C ILE A 116 2.57 -6.85 -2.26
N VAL A 117 1.51 -6.22 -2.74
CA VAL A 117 0.75 -6.68 -3.90
C VAL A 117 0.99 -5.68 -5.02
N SER A 118 1.50 -6.18 -6.14
CA SER A 118 1.77 -5.40 -7.34
C SER A 118 1.22 -6.17 -8.53
N ASP A 119 0.61 -5.47 -9.47
CA ASP A 119 0.21 -6.01 -10.78
C ASP A 119 0.43 -4.93 -11.85
N LYS A 120 0.44 -5.30 -13.13
CA LYS A 120 0.57 -4.36 -14.25
C LYS A 120 -0.51 -3.27 -14.26
N THR A 121 -1.66 -3.53 -13.61
CA THR A 121 -2.81 -2.62 -13.59
C THR A 121 -2.95 -1.80 -12.32
N ILE A 122 -2.20 -2.13 -11.26
CA ILE A 122 -2.32 -1.46 -9.95
C ILE A 122 -0.96 -0.95 -9.48
N ARG A 123 -0.97 0.23 -8.86
CA ARG A 123 0.20 0.71 -8.10
C ARG A 123 0.47 -0.24 -6.94
N ASP A 124 1.72 -0.25 -6.46
CA ASP A 124 2.13 -1.04 -5.30
C ASP A 124 1.19 -0.81 -4.11
N VAL A 125 0.60 -1.90 -3.60
CA VAL A 125 -0.24 -1.89 -2.41
C VAL A 125 0.50 -2.59 -1.27
N PHE A 126 0.73 -1.87 -0.18
CA PHE A 126 1.38 -2.40 1.00
C PHE A 126 0.33 -2.98 1.96
N LEU A 127 0.44 -4.27 2.24
CA LEU A 127 -0.45 -5.00 3.13
C LEU A 127 0.26 -5.26 4.45
N GLY A 128 -0.35 -4.87 5.56
CA GLY A 128 0.05 -5.27 6.90
C GLY A 128 -0.92 -6.30 7.49
N ARG A 129 -0.52 -7.58 7.60
CA ARG A 129 -1.34 -8.60 8.26
C ARG A 129 -1.08 -8.61 9.76
N ARG A 130 -2.13 -8.48 10.58
CA ARG A 130 -2.03 -8.69 12.02
C ARG A 130 -2.09 -10.18 12.29
N ARG A 131 -1.16 -10.70 13.09
CA ARG A 131 -1.17 -12.11 13.45
C ARG A 131 -2.47 -12.45 14.19
N LEU A 132 -2.93 -13.69 14.04
CA LEU A 132 -3.94 -14.22 14.95
C LEU A 132 -3.35 -14.19 16.35
N ASP A 133 -4.14 -13.73 17.32
CA ASP A 133 -3.78 -13.92 18.71
C ASP A 133 -3.70 -15.43 18.91
N SER A 134 -2.56 -15.91 19.40
CA SER A 134 -2.48 -17.29 19.81
C SER A 134 -3.48 -17.44 20.94
N ALA A 135 -4.54 -18.21 20.75
CA ALA A 135 -5.32 -18.67 21.90
C ALA A 135 -4.30 -19.28 22.89
N PRO A 136 -4.39 -18.99 24.20
CA PRO A 136 -3.52 -19.67 25.15
C PRO A 136 -3.68 -21.17 24.90
N LEU A 137 -2.57 -21.83 24.56
CA LEU A 137 -2.54 -23.29 24.55
C LEU A 137 -2.87 -23.70 25.99
N THR A 138 -4.11 -24.12 26.25
CA THR A 138 -4.43 -24.81 27.49
C THR A 138 -3.46 -25.99 27.60
N PRO A 139 -2.57 -26.02 28.61
CA PRO A 139 -1.68 -27.15 28.78
C PRO A 139 -2.54 -28.35 29.15
N GLY A 140 -2.66 -29.35 28.26
CA GLY A 140 -3.21 -30.64 28.66
C GLY A 140 -4.03 -31.43 27.63
N VAL A 141 -4.50 -30.86 26.53
CA VAL A 141 -5.30 -31.66 25.58
C VAL A 141 -4.38 -32.34 24.56
N ARG A 142 -3.99 -33.58 24.85
CA ARG A 142 -3.43 -34.50 23.83
C ARG A 142 -4.43 -34.63 22.69
N ASN A 143 -4.03 -34.21 21.50
CA ASN A 143 -4.78 -34.45 20.27
C ASN A 143 -4.67 -35.96 19.90
N PRO A 144 -5.74 -36.78 19.96
CA PRO A 144 -5.65 -38.19 19.63
C PRO A 144 -5.57 -38.46 18.12
N GLY A 145 -5.60 -37.43 17.27
CA GLY A 145 -5.78 -37.59 15.82
C GLY A 145 -4.51 -37.60 14.95
N ARG A 146 -3.31 -37.30 15.46
CA ARG A 146 -2.13 -37.14 14.59
C ARG A 146 -1.41 -38.48 14.33
N ARG A 147 -2.06 -39.39 13.61
CA ARG A 147 -1.33 -40.46 12.90
C ARG A 147 -0.62 -39.81 11.70
N SER A 148 0.72 -39.84 11.71
CA SER A 148 1.51 -39.50 10.52
C SER A 148 1.15 -40.50 9.41
N ALA A 149 0.47 -40.04 8.36
CA ALA A 149 0.24 -40.84 7.17
C ALA A 149 1.61 -41.08 6.48
N ARG A 150 2.10 -42.31 6.52
CA ARG A 150 3.26 -42.72 5.71
C ARG A 150 2.80 -42.82 4.26
N LEU A 151 3.40 -42.01 3.39
CA LEU A 151 3.19 -42.08 1.94
C LEU A 151 3.61 -43.44 1.40
N THR A 152 2.72 -44.07 0.64
CA THR A 152 3.00 -45.32 -0.08
C THR A 152 4.03 -45.09 -1.21
N PRO A 153 4.74 -46.12 -1.68
CA PRO A 153 5.78 -45.99 -2.71
C PRO A 153 5.31 -45.30 -3.99
N ASP A 154 4.06 -45.51 -4.40
CA ASP A 154 3.48 -44.87 -5.60
C ASP A 154 3.26 -43.37 -5.45
N MET A 155 2.90 -42.90 -4.26
CA MET A 155 2.72 -41.47 -3.99
C MET A 155 4.06 -40.72 -4.05
N ARG A 156 5.16 -41.36 -3.64
CA ARG A 156 6.53 -40.79 -3.74
C ARG A 156 6.98 -40.66 -5.20
N LYS A 157 6.58 -41.60 -6.07
CA LYS A 157 6.92 -41.59 -7.51
C LYS A 157 6.20 -40.45 -8.25
N ARG A 158 4.94 -40.17 -7.90
CA ARG A 158 4.15 -39.06 -8.46
C ARG A 158 4.68 -37.68 -8.04
N ALA A 159 5.10 -37.53 -6.78
CA ALA A 159 5.69 -36.28 -6.28
C ALA A 159 7.03 -35.94 -6.98
N ARG A 160 7.87 -36.95 -7.24
CA ARG A 160 9.13 -36.75 -7.98
C ARG A 160 8.93 -36.38 -9.46
N ARG A 161 7.87 -36.86 -10.11
CA ARG A 161 7.57 -36.51 -11.52
C ARG A 161 7.09 -35.06 -11.68
N ARG A 162 6.35 -34.50 -10.72
CA ARG A 162 5.94 -33.09 -10.77
C ARG A 162 7.12 -32.14 -10.62
N SER A 163 8.03 -32.41 -9.68
CA SER A 163 9.23 -31.59 -9.47
C SER A 163 10.19 -31.53 -10.67
N ALA A 164 10.15 -32.50 -11.58
CA ALA A 164 11.01 -32.51 -12.78
C ALA A 164 10.38 -31.76 -13.97
N ALA A 165 9.06 -31.56 -13.98
CA ALA A 165 8.37 -30.79 -15.00
C ALA A 165 8.48 -29.28 -14.74
N ASP A 166 8.50 -28.86 -13.47
CA ASP A 166 8.58 -27.44 -13.07
C ASP A 166 10.01 -26.84 -13.18
N LEU A 167 10.99 -27.59 -13.68
CA LEU A 167 12.37 -27.12 -13.92
C LEU A 167 12.68 -26.88 -15.41
N ARG A 168 11.66 -26.93 -16.27
CA ARG A 168 11.77 -26.69 -17.71
C ARG A 168 10.67 -25.74 -18.20
N GLU A 169 10.53 -24.60 -17.56
CA GLU A 169 9.94 -23.36 -18.13
C GLU A 169 10.67 -22.15 -17.56
#